data_AF-A0A3R9EXP4-F1
#
_entry.id   AF-A0A3R9EXP4-F1
#
_cell.length_a   1.000
_cell.length_b   1.000
_cell.length_c   1.000
_cell.angle_alpha   90.00
_cell.angle_beta   90.00
_cell.angle_gamma   90.00
#
_symmetry.space_group_name_H-M   'P 1'
#
loop_
_entity.id
_entity.type
_entity.pdbx_description
1 polymer ?
#
loop_
_entity_poly.entity_id
_entity_poly.type
_entity_poly.pdbx_seq_one_letter_code
_entity_poly.pdbx_strand_id
1 'polypeptide(L)'
;MHTKIKNLLVNVKDTGAHIFYPFENEERYIDNVLEYIRTALEHNNHVMVIENDRIMPEIKKRIEAEFDKEQIEMIHIINNYDFYCYRGNFHKETILSYLQKVIAPFIENNIPVLTWAHVEWRDQDEIFQTLSEYEKEADEILQATNLITICGYDSNRVPESLKETLLECHDYYMTDDTINKIDRTSRIN
;
A
#
# COMPACT_ATOMS: atom_id res chain seq x y z
N MET A 1 -5.54 -17.65 10.34
CA MET A 1 -5.21 -16.22 10.12
C MET A 1 -5.14 -15.89 8.63
N HIS A 2 -4.70 -16.83 7.78
CA HIS A 2 -4.55 -16.74 6.31
C HIS A 2 -5.76 -16.42 5.42
N THR A 3 -6.84 -15.87 5.98
CA THR A 3 -8.09 -15.70 5.22
C THR A 3 -8.48 -14.25 5.04
N LYS A 4 -7.96 -13.32 5.84
CA LYS A 4 -8.43 -11.92 5.81
C LYS A 4 -8.05 -11.23 4.49
N ILE A 5 -6.79 -11.35 4.07
CA ILE A 5 -6.29 -10.70 2.84
C ILE A 5 -6.89 -11.38 1.61
N LYS A 6 -6.96 -12.73 1.63
CA LYS A 6 -7.60 -13.49 0.56
C LYS A 6 -9.05 -13.10 0.33
N ASN A 7 -9.83 -13.00 1.41
CA ASN A 7 -11.23 -12.57 1.31
C ASN A 7 -11.34 -11.13 0.80
N LEU A 8 -10.46 -10.22 1.25
CA LEU A 8 -10.40 -8.85 0.75
C LEU A 8 -10.16 -8.83 -0.77
N LEU A 9 -9.08 -9.45 -1.25
CA LEU A 9 -8.71 -9.41 -2.67
C LEU A 9 -9.80 -9.98 -3.58
N VAL A 10 -10.48 -11.05 -3.16
CA VAL A 10 -11.63 -11.61 -3.91
C VAL A 10 -12.78 -10.62 -4.00
N ASN A 11 -13.08 -9.90 -2.91
CA ASN A 11 -14.21 -8.96 -2.84
C ASN A 11 -13.98 -7.69 -3.66
N VAL A 12 -12.73 -7.23 -3.77
CA VAL A 12 -12.40 -5.93 -4.39
C VAL A 12 -11.76 -6.06 -5.78
N LYS A 13 -11.65 -7.28 -6.32
CA LYS A 13 -10.93 -7.58 -7.58
C LYS A 13 -11.36 -6.73 -8.78
N ASP A 14 -12.65 -6.40 -8.88
CA ASP A 14 -13.23 -5.69 -10.04
C ASP A 14 -13.39 -4.18 -9.79
N THR A 15 -13.30 -3.76 -8.52
CA THR A 15 -13.56 -2.37 -8.11
C THR A 15 -12.31 -1.62 -7.67
N GLY A 16 -11.21 -2.33 -7.42
CA GLY A 16 -10.10 -1.77 -6.66
C GLY A 16 -10.47 -1.56 -5.19
N ALA A 17 -9.46 -1.18 -4.40
CA ALA A 17 -9.65 -0.72 -3.03
C ALA A 17 -8.41 0.00 -2.51
N HIS A 18 -8.64 1.04 -1.71
CA HIS A 18 -7.60 1.69 -0.92
C HIS A 18 -7.69 1.24 0.54
N ILE A 19 -6.66 0.58 1.07
CA ILE A 19 -6.68 -0.04 2.41
C ILE A 19 -5.68 0.63 3.35
N PHE A 20 -6.19 1.15 4.47
CA PHE A 20 -5.39 1.74 5.53
C PHE A 20 -4.97 0.66 6.52
N TYR A 21 -3.66 0.46 6.69
CA TYR A 21 -3.09 -0.50 7.65
C TYR A 21 -2.10 0.19 8.60
N PRO A 22 -2.55 0.69 9.78
CA PRO A 22 -1.63 1.07 10.83
C PRO A 22 -1.12 -0.19 11.54
N PHE A 23 0.12 -0.58 11.27
CA PHE A 23 0.71 -1.77 11.88
C PHE A 23 1.34 -1.43 13.23
N GLU A 24 1.21 -2.35 14.18
CA GLU A 24 1.77 -2.20 15.53
C GLU A 24 2.96 -3.13 15.77
N ASN A 25 2.96 -4.28 15.11
CA ASN A 25 4.01 -5.29 15.23
C ASN A 25 4.67 -5.54 13.88
N GLU A 26 5.99 -5.33 13.83
CA GLU A 26 6.78 -5.52 12.62
C GLU A 26 6.79 -6.94 12.07
N GLU A 27 6.82 -7.95 12.94
CA GLU A 27 6.80 -9.34 12.48
C GLU A 27 5.44 -9.67 11.85
N ARG A 28 4.34 -9.20 12.46
CA ARG A 28 3.00 -9.35 11.89
C ARG A 28 2.83 -8.54 10.60
N TYR A 29 3.47 -7.38 10.52
CA TYR A 29 3.54 -6.59 9.29
C TYR A 29 4.19 -7.40 8.17
N ILE A 30 5.38 -7.98 8.42
CA ILE A 30 6.09 -8.83 7.45
C ILE A 30 5.22 -10.04 7.08
N ASP A 31 4.61 -10.72 8.04
CA ASP A 31 3.74 -11.87 7.77
C ASP A 31 2.55 -11.49 6.88
N ASN A 32 1.95 -10.31 7.11
CA ASN A 32 0.87 -9.79 6.28
C ASN A 32 1.34 -9.40 4.87
N VAL A 33 2.55 -8.84 4.70
CA VAL A 33 3.18 -8.59 3.38
C VAL A 33 3.32 -9.91 2.62
N LEU A 34 3.87 -10.94 3.26
CA LEU A 34 4.10 -12.24 2.65
C LEU A 34 2.78 -12.94 2.29
N GLU A 35 1.74 -12.82 3.13
CA GLU A 35 0.40 -13.32 2.81
C GLU A 35 -0.22 -12.57 1.61
N TYR A 36 -0.03 -11.25 1.52
CA TYR A 36 -0.48 -10.46 0.38
C TYR A 36 0.21 -10.89 -0.92
N ILE A 37 1.53 -11.05 -0.90
CA ILE A 37 2.32 -11.53 -2.04
C ILE A 37 1.82 -12.92 -2.47
N ARG A 38 1.72 -13.86 -1.54
CA ARG A 38 1.24 -15.22 -1.83
C ARG A 38 -0.13 -15.21 -2.50
N THR A 39 -1.08 -14.46 -1.93
CA THR A 39 -2.44 -14.39 -2.44
C THR A 39 -2.49 -13.75 -3.83
N ALA A 40 -1.68 -12.73 -4.08
CA ALA A 40 -1.58 -12.10 -5.38
C ALA A 40 -1.05 -13.05 -6.46
N LEU A 41 0.05 -13.76 -6.15
CA LEU A 41 0.69 -14.72 -7.05
C LEU A 41 -0.19 -15.94 -7.33
N GLU A 42 -0.98 -16.42 -6.35
CA GLU A 42 -2.00 -17.47 -6.56
C GLU A 42 -3.00 -17.13 -7.68
N HIS A 43 -3.18 -15.84 -7.97
CA HIS A 43 -4.10 -15.34 -9.00
C HIS A 43 -3.36 -14.75 -10.21
N ASN A 44 -2.06 -15.05 -10.37
CA ASN A 44 -1.19 -14.54 -11.44
C ASN A 44 -1.15 -13.00 -11.54
N ASN A 45 -1.28 -12.30 -10.41
CA ASN A 45 -1.09 -10.85 -10.35
C ASN A 45 0.37 -10.53 -10.05
N HIS A 46 0.89 -9.48 -10.68
CA HIS A 46 2.14 -8.86 -10.22
C HIS A 46 1.94 -8.16 -8.88
N VAL A 47 3.00 -8.06 -8.09
CA VAL A 47 2.96 -7.38 -6.80
C VAL A 47 4.06 -6.33 -6.76
N MET A 48 3.69 -5.13 -6.35
CA MET A 48 4.64 -4.06 -6.07
C MET A 48 4.74 -3.86 -4.57
N VAL A 49 5.96 -3.93 -4.03
CA VAL A 49 6.24 -3.77 -2.61
C VAL A 49 7.15 -2.56 -2.45
N ILE A 50 6.59 -1.45 -1.95
CA ILE A 50 7.31 -0.23 -1.62
C ILE A 50 7.65 -0.28 -0.15
N GLU A 51 8.93 -0.40 0.20
CA GLU A 51 9.35 -0.72 1.56
C GLU A 51 10.69 -0.08 1.93
N ASN A 52 10.97 0.07 3.22
CA ASN A 52 12.20 0.71 3.69
C ASN A 52 13.38 -0.26 3.80
N ASP A 53 14.59 0.28 3.85
CA ASP A 53 15.83 -0.50 3.97
C ASP A 53 15.95 -1.32 5.27
N ARG A 54 15.12 -1.01 6.27
CA ARG A 54 15.15 -1.68 7.57
C ARG A 54 14.45 -3.03 7.53
N ILE A 55 13.26 -3.08 6.93
CA ILE A 55 12.39 -4.28 6.86
C ILE A 55 12.64 -5.06 5.55
N MET A 56 13.00 -4.36 4.47
CA MET A 56 13.19 -4.95 3.14
C MET A 56 14.14 -6.18 3.11
N PRO A 57 15.28 -6.22 3.84
CA PRO A 57 16.15 -7.40 3.84
C PRO A 57 15.47 -8.68 4.33
N GLU A 58 14.63 -8.59 5.37
CA GLU A 58 13.91 -9.74 5.91
C GLU A 58 12.78 -10.17 4.98
N ILE A 59 12.04 -9.22 4.38
CA ILE A 59 11.03 -9.53 3.35
C ILE A 59 11.67 -10.26 2.16
N LYS A 60 12.79 -9.75 1.63
CA LYS A 60 13.51 -10.39 0.50
C LYS A 60 13.94 -11.81 0.84
N LYS A 61 14.53 -12.00 2.02
CA LYS A 61 14.95 -13.32 2.49
C LYS A 61 13.78 -14.31 2.59
N ARG A 62 12.61 -13.88 3.09
CA ARG A 62 11.41 -14.73 3.15
C ARG A 62 10.86 -15.03 1.75
N ILE A 63 10.87 -14.05 0.86
CA ILE A 63 10.47 -14.23 -0.54
C ILE A 63 11.35 -15.29 -1.22
N GLU A 64 12.68 -15.18 -1.12
CA GLU A 64 13.63 -16.12 -1.72
C GLU A 64 13.53 -17.55 -1.14
N ALA A 65 13.07 -17.68 0.11
CA ALA A 65 12.88 -18.96 0.76
C ALA A 65 11.55 -19.63 0.41
N GLU A 66 10.53 -18.85 0.05
CA GLU A 66 9.15 -19.33 -0.14
C GLU A 66 8.75 -19.49 -1.62
N PHE A 67 9.19 -18.59 -2.49
CA PHE A 67 8.73 -18.51 -3.88
C PHE A 67 9.78 -19.00 -4.87
N ASP A 68 9.31 -19.52 -6.01
CA ASP A 68 10.19 -19.91 -7.10
C ASP A 68 10.64 -18.71 -7.95
N LYS A 69 11.53 -18.96 -8.93
CA LYS A 69 12.09 -17.90 -9.77
C LYS A 69 11.06 -17.16 -10.61
N GLU A 70 10.07 -17.86 -11.15
CA GLU A 70 9.04 -17.25 -12.00
C GLU A 70 8.14 -16.34 -11.15
N GLN A 71 7.78 -16.81 -9.95
CA GLN A 71 7.05 -16.02 -8.97
C GLN A 71 7.83 -14.80 -8.49
N ILE A 72 9.13 -14.95 -8.23
CA ILE A 72 10.00 -13.84 -7.82
C ILE A 72 10.07 -12.74 -8.90
N GLU A 73 10.08 -13.11 -10.18
CA GLU A 73 10.05 -12.14 -11.30
C GLU A 73 8.74 -11.33 -11.35
N MET A 74 7.66 -11.81 -10.73
CA MET A 74 6.40 -11.10 -10.61
C MET A 74 6.35 -10.12 -9.42
N ILE A 75 7.35 -10.15 -8.54
CA ILE A 75 7.45 -9.30 -7.35
C ILE A 75 8.43 -8.14 -7.62
N HIS A 76 7.90 -6.92 -7.60
CA HIS A 76 8.62 -5.67 -7.85
C HIS A 76 8.87 -4.93 -6.55
N ILE A 77 10.11 -4.97 -6.04
CA ILE A 77 10.46 -4.29 -4.78
C ILE A 77 11.06 -2.92 -5.08
N ILE A 78 10.52 -1.88 -4.45
CA ILE A 78 10.93 -0.49 -4.57
C ILE A 78 11.29 0.04 -3.18
N ASN A 79 12.37 0.80 -3.09
CA ASN A 79 12.73 1.45 -1.83
C ASN A 79 11.79 2.64 -1.56
N ASN A 80 11.21 2.72 -0.37
CA ASN A 80 10.25 3.76 -0.02
C ASN A 80 10.89 5.16 0.11
N TYR A 81 12.19 5.26 0.41
CA TYR A 81 12.92 6.52 0.41
C TYR A 81 13.01 7.08 -1.01
N ASP A 82 13.30 6.23 -1.99
CA ASP A 82 13.29 6.59 -3.41
C ASP A 82 11.86 6.92 -3.90
N PHE A 83 10.83 6.41 -3.23
CA PHE A 83 9.44 6.69 -3.57
C PHE A 83 8.94 8.01 -2.95
N TYR A 84 9.06 8.16 -1.63
CA TYR A 84 8.47 9.27 -0.86
C TYR A 84 9.42 10.45 -0.64
N CYS A 85 10.73 10.21 -0.65
CA CYS A 85 11.75 11.17 -0.22
C CYS A 85 12.86 11.42 -1.26
N TYR A 86 12.66 11.04 -2.53
CA TYR A 86 13.67 11.20 -3.59
C TYR A 86 14.23 12.62 -3.73
N ARG A 87 13.40 13.65 -3.46
CA ARG A 87 13.78 15.08 -3.49
C ARG A 87 14.35 15.60 -2.16
N GLY A 88 14.47 14.74 -1.16
CA GLY A 88 14.88 15.09 0.21
C GLY A 88 13.73 15.52 1.13
N ASN A 89 12.51 15.67 0.59
CA ASN A 89 11.28 16.03 1.28
C ASN A 89 10.08 15.23 0.75
N PHE A 90 8.98 15.21 1.51
CA PHE A 90 7.72 14.61 1.05
C PHE A 90 7.01 15.59 0.11
N HIS A 91 7.15 15.39 -1.19
CA HIS A 91 6.61 16.28 -2.23
C HIS A 91 5.51 15.59 -3.02
N LYS A 92 4.25 15.82 -2.63
CA LYS A 92 3.06 15.11 -3.13
C LYS A 92 3.02 14.95 -4.66
N GLU A 93 3.25 16.03 -5.42
CA GLU A 93 3.16 16.00 -6.88
C GLU A 93 4.21 15.07 -7.52
N THR A 94 5.40 15.00 -6.91
CA THR A 94 6.47 14.12 -7.40
C THR A 94 6.16 12.66 -7.07
N ILE A 95 5.60 12.40 -5.88
CA ILE A 95 5.23 11.06 -5.43
C ILE A 95 4.09 10.52 -6.31
N LEU A 96 3.03 11.31 -6.53
CA LEU A 96 1.89 10.92 -7.37
C LEU A 96 2.31 10.72 -8.83
N SER A 97 3.17 11.60 -9.38
CA SER A 97 3.72 11.44 -10.72
C SER A 97 4.58 10.18 -10.84
N TYR A 98 5.36 9.85 -9.81
CA TYR A 98 6.16 8.65 -9.78
C TYR A 98 5.30 7.39 -9.70
N LEU A 99 4.27 7.39 -8.83
CA LEU A 99 3.28 6.31 -8.74
C LEU A 99 2.67 6.03 -10.12
N GLN A 100 2.13 7.05 -10.78
CA GLN A 100 1.55 6.93 -12.12
C GLN A 100 2.53 6.35 -13.12
N LYS A 101 3.78 6.84 -13.13
CA LYS A 101 4.82 6.35 -14.05
C LYS A 101 5.17 4.88 -13.80
N VAL A 102 5.19 4.46 -12.55
CA VAL A 102 5.56 3.11 -12.15
C VAL A 102 4.44 2.11 -12.45
N ILE A 103 3.17 2.50 -12.29
CA ILE A 103 2.02 1.64 -12.61
C ILE A 103 1.61 1.67 -14.08
N ALA A 104 1.94 2.73 -14.82
CA ALA A 104 1.53 2.90 -16.22
C ALA A 104 1.84 1.69 -17.12
N PRO A 105 3.02 1.06 -17.09
CA PRO A 105 3.30 -0.12 -17.91
C PRO A 105 2.36 -1.29 -17.62
N PHE A 106 1.90 -1.44 -16.37
CA PHE A 106 0.97 -2.50 -16.00
C PHE A 106 -0.44 -2.18 -16.52
N ILE A 107 -0.89 -0.95 -16.33
CA ILE A 107 -2.22 -0.51 -16.79
C ILE A 107 -2.30 -0.53 -18.32
N GLU A 108 -1.32 0.03 -19.02
CA GLU A 108 -1.30 0.13 -20.48
C GLU A 108 -1.26 -1.24 -21.17
N ASN A 109 -0.60 -2.23 -20.56
CA ASN A 109 -0.54 -3.60 -21.07
C ASN A 109 -1.61 -4.51 -20.48
N ASN A 110 -2.55 -3.97 -19.68
CA ASN A 110 -3.61 -4.71 -19.00
C ASN A 110 -3.07 -5.89 -18.16
N ILE A 111 -1.93 -5.66 -17.52
CA ILE A 111 -1.27 -6.59 -16.61
C ILE A 111 -1.82 -6.32 -15.20
N PRO A 112 -2.46 -7.30 -14.55
CA PRO A 112 -2.94 -7.14 -13.20
C PRO A 112 -1.79 -6.88 -12.22
N VAL A 113 -1.88 -5.80 -11.46
CA VAL A 113 -0.89 -5.42 -10.45
C VAL A 113 -1.57 -5.02 -9.14
N LEU A 114 -0.97 -5.46 -8.05
CA LEU A 114 -1.39 -5.21 -6.68
C LEU A 114 -0.26 -4.48 -5.96
N THR A 115 -0.57 -3.52 -5.09
CA THR A 115 0.48 -2.73 -4.43
C THR A 115 0.40 -2.78 -2.91
N TRP A 116 1.57 -2.90 -2.29
CA TRP A 116 1.79 -2.78 -0.87
C TRP A 116 2.81 -1.66 -0.65
N ALA A 117 2.47 -0.66 0.15
CA ALA A 117 3.33 0.50 0.36
C ALA A 117 3.48 0.85 1.83
N HIS A 118 4.71 0.87 2.33
CA HIS A 118 5.04 1.46 3.63
C HIS A 118 5.23 2.96 3.48
N VAL A 119 4.20 3.70 3.88
CA VAL A 119 4.19 5.15 3.82
C VAL A 119 5.08 5.69 4.94
N GLU A 120 6.18 6.33 4.54
CA GLU A 120 7.06 7.04 5.46
C GLU A 120 7.30 8.47 4.98
N TRP A 121 7.43 9.36 5.95
CA TRP A 121 7.76 10.75 5.74
C TRP A 121 8.91 11.16 6.64
N ARG A 122 9.52 12.31 6.35
CA ARG A 122 10.40 12.99 7.29
C ARG A 122 9.64 14.08 8.02
N ASP A 123 10.12 14.43 9.21
CA ASP A 123 9.62 15.60 9.91
C ASP A 123 9.93 16.85 9.05
N GLN A 124 8.87 17.55 8.67
CA GLN A 124 8.92 18.81 7.94
C GLN A 124 7.71 19.65 8.37
N ASP A 125 7.81 20.97 8.16
CA ASP A 125 6.69 21.87 8.44
C ASP A 125 5.44 21.42 7.67
N GLU A 126 4.29 21.43 8.35
CA GLU A 126 2.98 21.09 7.77
C GLU A 126 2.89 19.70 7.11
N ILE A 127 3.74 18.74 7.54
CA ILE A 127 3.77 17.40 6.96
C ILE A 127 2.42 16.68 7.00
N PHE A 128 1.66 16.78 8.11
CA PHE A 128 0.37 16.11 8.22
C PHE A 128 -0.67 16.69 7.27
N GLN A 129 -0.64 18.01 7.02
CA GLN A 129 -1.50 18.61 5.99
C GLN A 129 -1.09 18.11 4.59
N THR A 130 0.22 18.07 4.31
CA THR A 130 0.75 17.57 3.04
C THR A 130 0.36 16.10 2.80
N LEU A 131 0.42 15.26 3.84
CA LEU A 131 -0.02 13.87 3.80
C LEU A 131 -1.53 13.77 3.57
N SER A 132 -2.33 14.55 4.29
CA SER A 132 -3.78 14.60 4.09
C SER A 132 -4.18 14.99 2.67
N GLU A 133 -3.45 15.92 2.04
CA GLU A 133 -3.68 16.28 0.64
C GLU A 133 -3.25 15.18 -0.33
N TYR A 134 -2.08 14.56 -0.07
CA TYR A 134 -1.59 13.42 -0.84
C TYR A 134 -2.59 12.25 -0.83
N GLU A 135 -3.14 11.89 0.34
CA GLU A 135 -4.07 10.77 0.47
C GLU A 135 -5.39 10.99 -0.30
N LYS A 136 -5.86 12.24 -0.36
CA LYS A 136 -7.05 12.60 -1.14
C LYS A 136 -6.79 12.45 -2.63
N GLU A 137 -5.67 13.00 -3.11
CA GLU A 137 -5.29 12.91 -4.54
C GLU A 137 -4.96 11.45 -4.93
N ALA A 138 -4.34 10.68 -4.03
CA ALA A 138 -4.06 9.27 -4.24
C ALA A 138 -5.35 8.44 -4.32
N ASP A 139 -6.32 8.65 -3.43
CA ASP A 139 -7.62 7.97 -3.47
C ASP A 139 -8.35 8.20 -4.81
N GLU A 140 -8.31 9.43 -5.35
CA GLU A 140 -8.87 9.73 -6.69
C GLU A 140 -8.19 8.93 -7.81
N ILE A 141 -6.85 8.85 -7.81
CA ILE A 141 -6.09 8.08 -8.81
C ILE A 141 -6.38 6.58 -8.70
N LEU A 142 -6.42 6.05 -7.47
CA LEU A 142 -6.67 4.63 -7.22
C LEU A 142 -8.09 4.22 -7.66
N GLN A 143 -9.09 5.06 -7.39
CA GLN A 143 -10.46 4.84 -7.84
C GLN A 143 -10.58 4.88 -9.37
N ALA A 144 -9.86 5.77 -10.05
CA ALA A 144 -9.87 5.84 -11.51
C ALA A 144 -9.20 4.62 -12.19
N THR A 145 -8.33 3.91 -11.48
CA THR A 145 -7.52 2.80 -12.01
C THR A 145 -7.97 1.42 -11.54
N ASN A 146 -8.96 1.33 -10.64
CA ASN A 146 -9.38 0.11 -9.95
C ASN A 146 -8.20 -0.64 -9.30
N LEU A 147 -7.17 0.09 -8.86
CA LEU A 147 -5.99 -0.50 -8.25
C LEU A 147 -6.32 -0.94 -6.82
N ILE A 148 -5.80 -2.10 -6.41
CA ILE A 148 -5.87 -2.54 -5.03
C ILE A 148 -4.53 -2.24 -4.36
N THR A 149 -4.59 -1.44 -3.30
CA THR A 149 -3.42 -0.89 -2.62
C THR A 149 -3.57 -1.00 -1.11
N ILE A 150 -2.60 -1.64 -0.45
CA ILE A 150 -2.46 -1.60 1.01
C ILE A 150 -1.40 -0.57 1.38
N CYS A 151 -1.82 0.50 2.05
CA CYS A 151 -0.95 1.52 2.62
C CYS A 151 -0.69 1.20 4.10
N GLY A 152 0.54 0.76 4.37
CA GLY A 152 1.07 0.47 5.69
C GLY A 152 1.64 1.73 6.36
N TYR A 153 1.29 1.95 7.62
CA TYR A 153 1.77 3.06 8.44
C TYR A 153 2.25 2.54 9.78
N ASP A 154 3.41 2.99 10.26
CA ASP A 154 3.79 2.75 11.66
C ASP A 154 2.79 3.48 12.56
N SER A 155 2.02 2.73 13.34
CA SER A 155 0.94 3.26 14.18
C SER A 155 1.43 4.33 15.17
N ASN A 156 2.69 4.25 15.62
CA ASN A 156 3.28 5.22 16.55
C ASN A 156 3.53 6.58 15.90
N ARG A 157 3.57 6.63 14.57
CA ARG A 157 3.85 7.85 13.79
C ARG A 157 2.58 8.54 13.33
N VAL A 158 1.41 7.91 13.45
CA VAL A 158 0.13 8.44 12.99
C VAL A 158 -0.59 9.16 14.14
N PRO A 159 -0.57 10.51 14.20
CA PRO A 159 -1.39 11.23 15.17
C PRO A 159 -2.88 11.11 14.83
N GLU A 160 -3.74 11.34 15.83
CA GLU A 160 -5.21 11.22 15.66
C GLU A 160 -5.75 12.09 14.51
N SER A 161 -5.22 13.31 14.35
CA SER A 161 -5.61 14.22 13.26
C SER A 161 -5.30 13.67 11.86
N LEU A 162 -4.20 12.92 11.71
CA LEU A 162 -3.88 12.26 10.44
C LEU A 162 -4.76 11.02 10.26
N LYS A 163 -4.96 10.25 11.34
CA LYS A 163 -5.79 9.04 11.34
C LYS A 163 -7.23 9.31 10.87
N GLU A 164 -7.82 10.42 11.30
CA GLU A 164 -9.14 10.85 10.83
C GLU A 164 -9.17 11.01 9.30
N THR A 165 -8.17 11.70 8.72
CA THR A 165 -8.07 11.84 7.26
C THR A 165 -7.89 10.49 6.58
N LEU A 166 -7.02 9.63 7.12
CA LEU A 166 -6.78 8.30 6.55
C LEU A 166 -8.06 7.47 6.54
N LEU A 167 -8.88 7.52 7.59
CA LEU A 167 -10.16 6.83 7.62
C LEU A 167 -11.18 7.40 6.60
N GLU A 168 -11.09 8.68 6.23
CA GLU A 168 -11.94 9.26 5.18
C GLU A 168 -11.52 8.87 3.75
N CYS A 169 -10.22 8.69 3.53
CA CYS A 169 -9.63 8.41 2.21
C CYS A 169 -9.53 6.92 1.84
N HIS A 170 -9.80 6.00 2.77
CA HIS A 170 -9.64 4.57 2.56
C HIS A 170 -10.98 3.82 2.60
N ASP A 171 -11.08 2.71 1.86
CA ASP A 171 -12.26 1.84 1.81
C ASP A 171 -12.28 0.82 2.94
N TYR A 172 -11.10 0.41 3.41
CA TYR A 172 -10.93 -0.62 4.42
C TYR A 172 -9.90 -0.19 5.47
N TYR A 173 -10.19 -0.58 6.71
CA TYR A 173 -9.29 -0.49 7.85
C TYR A 173 -8.78 -1.89 8.17
N MET A 174 -7.48 -2.09 7.97
CA MET A 174 -6.77 -3.32 8.30
C MET A 174 -6.01 -3.12 9.61
N THR A 175 -6.08 -4.12 10.47
CA THR A 175 -5.20 -4.28 11.64
C THR A 175 -4.32 -5.50 11.41
N ASP A 176 -3.38 -5.72 12.32
CA ASP A 176 -2.53 -6.91 12.36
C ASP A 176 -3.34 -8.22 12.30
N ASP A 177 -4.60 -8.22 12.76
CA ASP A 177 -5.44 -9.41 12.89
C ASP A 177 -6.71 -9.42 12.04
N THR A 178 -7.28 -8.25 11.72
CA THR A 178 -8.61 -8.13 11.09
C THR A 178 -8.65 -7.11 9.96
N ILE A 179 -9.65 -7.19 9.09
CA ILE A 179 -9.92 -6.19 8.05
C ILE A 179 -11.40 -5.88 8.09
N ASN A 180 -11.75 -4.60 8.20
CA ASN A 180 -13.13 -4.13 8.23
C ASN A 180 -13.33 -3.05 7.17
N LYS A 181 -14.50 -3.04 6.54
CA LYS A 181 -14.88 -1.97 5.62
C LYS A 181 -15.11 -0.69 6.42
N ILE A 182 -14.64 0.45 5.91
CA ILE A 182 -14.90 1.75 6.51
C ILE A 182 -16.20 2.31 5.93
N ASP A 183 -17.12 2.70 6.81
CA ASP A 183 -18.27 3.49 6.42
C ASP A 183 -17.82 4.95 6.21
N ARG A 184 -17.48 5.30 4.97
CA ARG A 184 -17.12 6.68 4.62
C ARG A 184 -18.35 7.58 4.86
N THR A 185 -18.35 8.35 5.95
CA THR A 185 -19.49 9.21 6.37
C THR A 185 -19.75 10.40 5.42
N SER A 186 -18.98 10.53 4.34
CA SER A 186 -19.02 11.68 3.42
C SER A 186 -19.25 11.23 1.97
N ARG A 187 -20.35 10.51 1.72
CA ARG A 187 -20.92 10.34 0.36
C ARG A 187 -22.23 11.11 0.21
N ILE A 188 -22.26 12.36 0.70
CA ILE A 188 -23.33 13.31 0.41
C ILE A 188 -22.68 14.60 -0.10
N ASN A 189 -22.56 14.69 -1.42
CA ASN A 189 -23.12 15.76 -2.24
C ASN A 189 -22.97 15.43 -3.72
#